data_AF-A0A496SGS8-F1
#
_entry.id   AF-A0A496SGS8-F1
#
_cell.length_a   1.000
_cell.length_b   1.000
_cell.length_c   1.000
_cell.angle_alpha   90.00
_cell.angle_beta   90.00
_cell.angle_gamma   90.00
#
_symmetry.space_group_name_H-M   'P 1'
#
loop_
_entity.id
_entity.type
_entity.pdbx_description
1 polymer ?
#
loop_
_entity_poly.entity_id
_entity_poly.type
_entity_poly.pdbx_seq_one_letter_code
_entity_poly.pdbx_strand_id
1 'polypeptide(L)'
;MRGTNRIETWIEEEEAPYDFDIIWRFPVGSKVLEVDTQLDYDILGDIIVLFAERGQRVGGYERITFEMHVVPFDTRTEVTRIAPDE
;
A
#
# COMPACT_ATOMS: atom_id res chain seq x y z
N MET A 1 -7.02 -1.03 18.94
CA MET A 1 -6.24 0.03 19.62
C MET A 1 -6.63 1.37 19.02
N ARG A 2 -6.75 2.44 19.81
CA ARG A 2 -6.86 3.82 19.29
C ARG A 2 -5.46 4.43 19.37
N GLY A 3 -4.81 4.64 18.24
CA GLY A 3 -3.45 5.16 18.21
C GLY A 3 -2.95 5.29 16.78
N THR A 4 -2.05 6.24 16.58
CA THR A 4 -1.35 6.48 15.32
C THR A 4 -0.27 5.40 15.13
N ASN A 5 -0.32 4.72 14.00
CA ASN A 5 0.61 3.67 13.60
C ASN A 5 1.47 4.20 12.46
N ARG A 6 2.67 3.65 12.33
CA ARG A 6 3.63 4.03 11.29
C ARG A 6 4.31 2.80 10.72
N ILE A 7 4.33 2.69 9.39
CA ILE A 7 5.20 1.78 8.64
C ILE A 7 6.27 2.62 7.97
N GLU A 8 7.52 2.17 8.03
CA GLU A 8 8.67 2.82 7.41
C GLU A 8 9.53 1.78 6.71
N THR A 9 9.97 2.09 5.49
CA THR A 9 10.86 1.23 4.71
C THR A 9 11.98 2.04 4.08
N TRP A 10 13.15 1.41 3.96
CA TRP A 10 14.24 1.87 3.10
C TRP A 10 14.54 0.76 2.10
N ILE A 11 14.28 1.04 0.84
CA ILE A 11 14.52 0.11 -0.27
C ILE A 11 15.70 0.66 -1.08
N GLU A 12 16.51 -0.23 -1.65
CA GLU A 12 17.56 0.18 -2.59
C GLU A 12 16.95 0.98 -3.74
N GLU A 13 17.60 2.09 -4.11
CA GLU A 13 17.13 2.90 -5.23
C GLU A 13 17.52 2.25 -6.56
N GLU A 14 16.55 2.13 -7.46
CA GLU A 14 16.76 1.60 -8.81
C GLU A 14 15.90 2.32 -9.86
N GLU A 15 16.14 2.01 -11.13
CA GLU A 15 15.29 2.47 -12.23
C GLU A 15 14.21 1.42 -12.50
N ALA A 16 12.94 1.83 -12.52
CA ALA A 16 11.82 0.94 -12.78
C ALA A 16 11.94 0.27 -14.16
N PRO A 17 12.01 -1.08 -14.23
CA PRO A 17 12.21 -1.79 -15.49
C PRO A 17 10.96 -1.80 -16.39
N TYR A 18 9.78 -1.52 -15.83
CA TYR A 18 8.49 -1.46 -16.50
C TYR A 18 7.52 -0.63 -15.64
N ASP A 19 6.34 -0.31 -16.20
CA ASP A 19 5.29 0.39 -15.45
C ASP A 19 4.65 -0.59 -14.46
N PHE A 20 4.54 -0.21 -13.20
CA PHE A 20 3.90 -1.03 -12.18
C PHE A 20 3.19 -0.22 -11.11
N ASP A 21 2.18 -0.85 -10.51
CA ASP A 21 1.43 -0.29 -9.41
C ASP A 21 1.73 -1.06 -8.12
N ILE A 22 1.94 -0.33 -7.02
CA ILE A 22 2.07 -0.91 -5.68
C ILE A 22 0.78 -0.65 -4.91
N ILE A 23 0.18 -1.71 -4.36
CA ILE A 23 -1.05 -1.60 -3.58
C ILE A 23 -0.74 -1.85 -2.10
N TRP A 24 -0.90 -0.82 -1.27
CA TRP A 24 -1.01 -0.97 0.17
C TRP A 24 -2.48 -1.10 0.56
N ARG A 25 -2.85 -2.28 1.06
CA ARG A 25 -4.20 -2.55 1.56
C ARG A 25 -4.18 -2.65 3.08
N PHE A 26 -4.86 -1.74 3.74
CA PHE A 26 -5.06 -1.77 5.19
C PHE A 26 -6.35 -2.55 5.54
N PRO A 27 -6.50 -3.00 6.80
CA PRO A 27 -7.78 -3.52 7.28
C PRO A 27 -8.92 -2.52 7.03
N VAL A 28 -10.13 -3.01 6.71
CA VAL A 28 -11.26 -2.13 6.39
C VAL A 28 -11.56 -1.20 7.57
N GLY A 29 -11.82 0.07 7.26
CA GLY A 29 -12.05 1.12 8.25
C GLY A 29 -10.77 1.70 8.85
N SER A 30 -9.60 1.24 8.43
CA SER A 30 -8.36 1.97 8.69
C SER A 30 -8.39 3.32 8.00
N LYS A 31 -7.73 4.30 8.60
CA LYS A 31 -7.64 5.66 8.08
C LYS A 31 -6.19 6.01 7.81
N VAL A 32 -5.85 6.20 6.53
CA VAL A 32 -4.55 6.74 6.13
C VAL A 32 -4.50 8.22 6.53
N LEU A 33 -3.41 8.64 7.17
CA LEU A 33 -3.21 10.00 7.67
C LEU A 33 -2.15 10.76 6.87
N GLU A 34 -1.05 10.10 6.53
CA GLU A 34 0.08 10.68 5.81
C GLU A 34 0.79 9.59 5.01
N VAL A 35 1.23 9.93 3.80
CA VAL A 35 2.06 9.09 2.95
C VAL A 35 3.24 9.94 2.47
N ASP A 36 4.45 9.46 2.71
CA ASP A 36 5.71 10.07 2.36
C ASP A 36 6.46 9.08 1.49
N THR A 37 6.49 9.33 0.20
CA THR A 37 7.07 8.45 -0.83
C THR A 37 7.52 9.31 -2.00
N GLN A 38 8.42 8.77 -2.82
CA GLN A 38 8.89 9.42 -4.06
C GLN A 38 7.95 9.17 -5.25
N LEU A 39 6.98 8.25 -5.11
CA LEU A 39 6.04 7.89 -6.15
C LEU A 39 4.76 8.73 -6.09
N ASP A 40 4.11 8.93 -7.23
CA ASP A 40 2.76 9.45 -7.26
C ASP A 40 1.79 8.39 -6.70
N TYR A 41 0.72 8.83 -6.06
CA TYR A 41 -0.23 7.91 -5.44
C TYR A 41 -1.65 8.46 -5.33
N ASP A 42 -2.59 7.53 -5.27
CA ASP A 42 -3.99 7.77 -4.92
C ASP A 42 -4.37 7.03 -3.63
N ILE A 43 -5.26 7.63 -2.84
CA ILE A 43 -5.86 6.99 -1.65
C ILE A 43 -7.35 6.74 -1.91
N LEU A 44 -7.73 5.46 -1.88
CA LEU A 44 -9.11 4.99 -2.03
C LEU A 44 -9.58 4.35 -0.71
N GLY A 45 -9.89 5.19 0.28
CA GLY A 45 -10.33 4.73 1.60
C GLY A 45 -9.20 4.04 2.38
N ASP A 46 -9.31 2.74 2.61
CA ASP A 46 -8.31 1.87 3.27
C ASP A 46 -7.22 1.34 2.33
N ILE A 47 -7.16 1.83 1.08
CA ILE A 47 -6.20 1.39 0.05
C ILE A 47 -5.39 2.58 -0.44
N ILE A 48 -4.08 2.38 -0.62
CA ILE A 48 -3.19 3.30 -1.34
C ILE A 48 -2.71 2.58 -2.60
N VAL A 49 -2.74 3.27 -3.73
CA VAL A 49 -2.15 2.81 -4.99
C VAL A 49 -1.04 3.78 -5.35
N LEU A 50 0.20 3.28 -5.41
CA LEU A 50 1.37 4.04 -5.85
C LEU A 50 1.68 3.64 -7.28
N PHE A 51 2.06 4.61 -8.10
CA PHE A 51 2.32 4.44 -9.51
C PHE A 51 3.81 4.63 -9.79
N ALA A 52 4.41 3.66 -10.47
CA ALA A 52 5.75 3.78 -11.00
C ALA A 52 5.71 3.65 -12.53
N GLU A 53 6.28 4.64 -13.22
CA GLU A 53 6.48 4.58 -14.67
C GLU A 53 7.85 3.98 -14.99
N ARG A 54 7.98 3.27 -16.11
CA ARG A 54 9.26 2.77 -16.61
C ARG A 54 10.26 3.92 -16.71
N GLY A 55 11.47 3.69 -16.21
CA GLY A 55 12.54 4.69 -16.23
C GLY A 55 12.48 5.68 -15.05
N GLN A 56 11.42 5.65 -14.24
CA GLN A 56 11.36 6.42 -12.99
C GLN A 56 12.34 5.83 -11.98
N ARG A 57 12.93 6.70 -11.16
CA ARG A 57 13.71 6.25 -10.00
C ARG A 57 12.76 5.87 -8.86
N VAL A 58 12.89 4.64 -8.38
CA VAL A 58 12.04 4.04 -7.36
C VAL A 58 12.89 3.53 -6.19
N GLY A 59 12.27 3.24 -5.05
CA GLY A 59 12.95 2.84 -3.82
C GLY A 59 13.12 4.00 -2.84
N GLY A 60 14.21 3.99 -2.08
CA GLY A 60 14.48 5.04 -1.10
C GLY A 60 13.62 4.92 0.16
N TYR A 61 13.42 6.05 0.85
CA TYR A 61 12.60 6.12 2.07
C TYR A 61 11.11 6.21 1.72
N GLU A 62 10.31 5.37 2.38
CA GLU A 62 8.86 5.47 2.36
C GLU A 62 8.31 5.37 3.79
N ARG A 63 7.29 6.17 4.08
CA ARG A 63 6.57 6.17 5.35
C ARG A 63 5.08 6.33 5.13
N ILE A 64 4.30 5.48 5.80
CA ILE A 64 2.83 5.59 5.84
C ILE A 64 2.39 5.67 7.30
N THR A 65 1.64 6.72 7.62
CA THR A 65 1.03 6.93 8.94
C THR A 65 -0.47 6.64 8.85
N PHE A 66 -1.00 5.81 9.75
CA PHE A 66 -2.40 5.37 9.70
C PHE A 66 -2.98 5.06 11.08
N GLU A 67 -4.31 5.10 11.18
CA GLU A 67 -5.05 4.62 12.35
C GLU A 67 -5.75 3.30 12.03
N MET A 68 -5.58 2.30 12.89
CA MET A 68 -6.33 1.05 12.81
C MET A 68 -7.66 1.17 13.52
N HIS A 69 -8.73 0.63 12.91
CA HIS A 69 -10.01 0.52 13.57
C HIS A 69 -10.01 -0.60 14.62
N VAL A 70 -10.73 -0.41 15.73
CA VAL A 70 -10.70 -1.32 16.90
C VAL A 70 -11.40 -2.66 16.63
N VAL A 71 -12.24 -2.72 15.59
CA VAL A 71 -12.94 -3.93 15.20
C VAL A 71 -12.29 -4.46 13.91
N PRO A 72 -11.65 -5.65 13.93
CA PRO A 72 -11.09 -6.25 12.73
C PRO A 72 -12.26 -6.72 11.87
N PHE A 73 -12.57 -5.95 10.84
CA PHE A 73 -13.37 -6.41 9.73
C PHE A 73 -12.40 -6.57 8.56
N ASP A 74 -11.85 -7.76 8.35
CA ASP A 74 -11.65 -8.16 6.97
C ASP A 74 -12.96 -8.79 6.51
N THR A 75 -13.90 -7.93 6.10
CA THR A 75 -15.22 -8.32 5.58
C THR A 75 -15.16 -8.77 4.13
N ARG A 76 -13.97 -8.81 3.51
CA ARG A 76 -13.77 -9.37 2.17
C ARG A 76 -13.71 -10.90 2.26
N THR A 77 -14.84 -11.49 2.64
CA THR A 77 -15.07 -12.94 2.68
C THR A 77 -15.34 -13.43 1.26
N GLU A 78 -14.29 -13.63 0.47
CA GLU A 78 -14.20 -14.64 -0.60
C GLU A 78 -12.93 -14.38 -1.44
N VAL A 79 -11.93 -15.23 -1.25
CA VAL A 79 -10.94 -15.50 -2.29
C VAL A 79 -11.36 -16.83 -2.90
N THR A 80 -12.04 -16.79 -4.05
CA THR A 80 -12.14 -17.96 -4.90
C THR A 80 -10.72 -18.30 -5.31
N ARG A 81 -10.17 -19.39 -4.77
CA ARG A 81 -8.96 -19.99 -5.31
C ARG A 81 -9.33 -20.48 -6.71
N ILE A 82 -8.97 -19.72 -7.73
CA ILE A 82 -8.86 -20.27 -9.07
C ILE A 82 -7.63 -21.17 -8.97
N ALA A 83 -7.85 -22.49 -8.88
CA ALA A 83 -6.76 -23.42 -9.12
C ALA A 83 -6.20 -23.10 -10.51
N PRO A 84 -4.88 -23.04 -10.71
CA PRO A 84 -4.36 -23.01 -12.07
C PRO A 84 -4.94 -24.21 -12.82
N ASP A 85 -5.58 -23.97 -13.97
CA ASP A 85 -5.83 -25.03 -14.93
C ASP A 85 -4.47 -25.68 -15.27
N GLU A 86 -4.47 -27.01 -15.29
CA GLU A 86 -3.35 -27.97 -15.28
C GLU A 86 -2.01 -27.55 -15.91
#